data_AF-A0A4Q2YQD9-F1
#
_entry.id   AF-A0A4Q2YQD9-F1
#
_cell.length_a   1.000
_cell.length_b   1.000
_cell.length_c   1.000
_cell.angle_alpha   90.00
_cell.angle_beta   90.00
_cell.angle_gamma   90.00
#
_symmetry.space_group_name_H-M   'P 1'
#
loop_
_entity.id
_entity.type
_entity.pdbx_description
1 polymer ?
#
loop_
_entity_poly.entity_id
_entity_poly.type
_entity_poly.pdbx_seq_one_letter_code
_entity_poly.pdbx_strand_id
1 'polypeptide(L)'
;FHRLHKRLQVLVTSGIDAFCRSMVSGWVEHVELALKRHQENPSDVLLVSYEGLHADGVSELRRIAHFFGVSASDATLAAALERSAFAKLRSQEETRRGGSEEYFFRKGKSGSAKQELSRETLEMLSMKAEGAYQRVLTAIEASRSGE
;
A
#
# COMPACT_ATOMS: atom_id res chain seq x y z
N PHE A 1 -15.73 6.58 -3.37
CA PHE A 1 -14.51 7.40 -3.21
C PHE A 1 -14.34 8.42 -4.35
N HIS A 2 -14.18 8.00 -5.61
CA HIS A 2 -14.06 8.93 -6.75
C HIS A 2 -15.29 9.87 -6.91
N ARG A 3 -16.49 9.40 -6.55
CA ARG A 3 -17.73 10.21 -6.53
C ARG A 3 -17.64 11.45 -5.61
N LEU A 4 -16.79 11.43 -4.59
CA LEU A 4 -16.63 12.54 -3.62
C LEU A 4 -15.60 13.58 -4.06
N HIS A 5 -14.76 13.28 -5.06
CA HIS A 5 -13.70 14.18 -5.53
C HIS A 5 -13.84 14.41 -7.03
N LYS A 6 -14.44 15.54 -7.43
CA LYS A 6 -14.72 15.90 -8.84
C LYS A 6 -13.49 15.75 -9.76
N ARG A 7 -12.29 16.09 -9.27
CA ARG A 7 -11.02 15.93 -10.02
C ARG A 7 -10.70 14.47 -10.34
N LEU A 8 -11.06 13.54 -9.45
CA LEU A 8 -10.86 12.10 -9.69
C LEU A 8 -11.92 11.54 -10.64
N GLN A 9 -13.14 12.10 -10.68
CA GLN A 9 -14.19 11.64 -11.60
C GLN A 9 -13.74 11.75 -13.07
N VAL A 10 -13.19 12.90 -13.47
CA VAL A 10 -12.71 13.17 -14.85
C VAL A 10 -11.52 12.27 -15.24
N LEU A 11 -10.65 11.96 -14.28
CA LEU A 11 -9.50 11.09 -14.53
C LEU A 11 -9.91 9.61 -14.62
N VAL A 12 -10.90 9.18 -13.82
CA VAL A 12 -11.43 7.82 -13.86
C VAL A 12 -12.21 7.55 -15.16
N THR A 13 -12.90 8.55 -15.72
CA THR A 13 -13.61 8.39 -17.01
C THR A 13 -12.69 8.20 -18.21
N SER A 14 -11.41 8.57 -18.10
CA SER A 14 -10.43 8.45 -19.19
C SER A 14 -9.78 7.05 -19.28
N GLY A 15 -10.18 6.11 -18.43
CA GLY A 15 -9.61 4.76 -18.34
C GLY A 15 -8.41 4.66 -17.39
N ILE A 16 -8.14 3.43 -16.93
CA ILE A 16 -7.14 3.18 -15.87
C ILE A 16 -5.71 3.49 -16.32
N ASP A 17 -5.37 3.27 -17.59
CA ASP A 17 -4.06 3.67 -18.14
C ASP A 17 -3.85 5.18 -18.06
N ALA A 18 -4.78 5.98 -18.59
CA ALA A 18 -4.68 7.44 -18.57
C ALA A 18 -4.59 7.97 -17.12
N PHE A 19 -5.40 7.39 -16.23
CA PHE A 19 -5.35 7.69 -14.79
C PHE A 19 -3.95 7.44 -14.22
N CYS A 20 -3.41 6.22 -14.35
CA CYS A 20 -2.11 5.87 -13.80
C CYS A 20 -0.98 6.72 -14.40
N ARG A 21 -1.00 6.96 -15.71
CA ARG A 21 0.00 7.81 -16.38
C ARG A 21 -0.01 9.25 -15.88
N SER A 22 -1.19 9.80 -15.58
CA SER A 22 -1.32 11.17 -15.05
C SER A 22 -0.90 11.29 -13.58
N MET A 23 -1.02 10.21 -12.80
CA MET A 23 -0.81 10.24 -11.35
C MET A 23 0.60 9.83 -10.91
N VAL A 24 1.35 9.12 -11.75
CA VAL A 24 2.64 8.53 -11.36
C VAL A 24 3.65 9.55 -10.83
N SER A 25 3.73 10.75 -11.41
CA SER A 25 4.68 11.78 -10.93
C SER A 25 4.35 12.23 -9.51
N GLY A 26 3.08 12.50 -9.22
CA GLY A 26 2.66 12.86 -7.86
C GLY A 26 2.81 11.70 -6.88
N TRP A 27 2.66 10.45 -7.32
CA TRP A 27 2.95 9.28 -6.49
C TRP A 27 4.44 9.19 -6.15
N VAL A 28 5.34 9.38 -7.13
CA VAL A 28 6.79 9.37 -6.90
C VAL A 28 7.18 10.45 -5.91
N GLU A 29 6.71 11.69 -6.11
CA GLU A 29 6.96 12.82 -5.19
C GLU A 29 6.51 12.51 -3.76
N HIS A 30 5.34 11.89 -3.60
CA HIS A 30 4.81 11.51 -2.30
C HIS A 30 5.69 10.45 -1.61
N VAL A 31 6.14 9.44 -2.34
CA VAL A 31 7.01 8.37 -1.81
C VAL A 31 8.38 8.92 -1.44
N GLU A 32 8.97 9.78 -2.27
CA GLU A 32 10.26 10.42 -1.98
C GLU A 32 10.18 11.36 -0.78
N LEU A 33 9.07 12.08 -0.61
CA LEU A 33 8.85 12.90 0.57
C LEU A 33 8.80 12.05 1.84
N ALA A 34 8.07 10.92 1.82
CA ALA A 34 8.00 10.00 2.95
C ALA A 34 9.39 9.43 3.29
N LEU A 35 10.16 9.02 2.27
CA LEU A 35 11.53 8.54 2.45
C LEU A 35 12.43 9.61 3.08
N LYS A 36 12.39 10.84 2.57
CA LYS A 36 13.17 11.96 3.10
C LYS A 36 12.84 12.19 4.58
N ARG A 37 11.56 12.19 4.95
CA ARG A 37 11.14 12.38 6.34
C ARG A 37 11.61 11.26 7.27
N HIS A 38 11.55 10.02 6.80
CA HIS A 38 12.11 8.88 7.52
C HIS A 38 13.63 9.02 7.72
N GLN A 39 14.38 9.46 6.70
CA GLN A 39 15.82 9.67 6.81
C GLN A 39 16.19 10.80 7.77
N GLU A 40 15.40 11.87 7.80
CA GLU A 40 15.61 13.00 8.71
C GLU A 40 15.24 12.66 10.16
N ASN A 41 14.15 11.91 10.38
CA ASN A 41 13.64 11.57 11.70
C ASN A 41 13.07 10.13 11.71
N PRO A 42 13.93 9.10 11.81
CA PRO A 42 13.50 7.70 11.71
C PRO A 42 12.62 7.25 12.88
N SER A 43 12.66 7.95 14.02
CA SER A 43 11.76 7.73 15.16
C SER A 43 10.33 8.21 14.93
N ASP A 44 10.11 9.11 13.97
CA ASP A 44 8.83 9.80 13.79
C ASP A 44 8.07 9.25 12.57
N VAL A 45 8.76 8.55 11.67
CA VAL A 45 8.18 7.99 10.46
C VAL A 45 8.70 6.56 10.25
N LEU A 46 7.79 5.58 10.32
CA LEU A 46 8.08 4.20 9.93
C LEU A 46 7.66 3.95 8.47
N LEU A 47 8.57 3.38 7.68
CA LEU A 47 8.26 2.92 6.33
C LEU A 47 7.82 1.46 6.36
N VAL A 48 6.67 1.18 5.73
CA VAL A 48 6.06 -0.14 5.57
C VAL A 48 5.61 -0.30 4.13
N SER A 49 5.93 -1.42 3.50
CA SER A 49 5.45 -1.73 2.14
C SER A 49 4.24 -2.67 2.19
N TYR A 50 3.35 -2.52 1.21
CA TYR A 50 2.19 -3.40 1.05
C TYR A 50 2.61 -4.86 0.83
N GLU A 51 3.66 -5.05 0.03
CA GLU A 51 4.27 -6.34 -0.27
C GLU A 51 4.89 -6.98 0.98
N GLY A 52 5.50 -6.19 1.87
CA GLY A 52 6.02 -6.66 3.16
C GLY A 52 4.91 -7.22 4.05
N LEU A 53 3.78 -6.51 4.14
CA LEU A 53 2.62 -6.95 4.92
C LEU A 53 2.03 -8.28 4.40
N HIS A 54 2.11 -8.52 3.09
CA HIS A 54 1.70 -9.79 2.49
C HIS A 54 2.71 -10.92 2.69
N ALA A 55 4.01 -10.60 2.65
CA ALA A 55 5.08 -11.58 2.76
C ALA A 55 5.22 -12.11 4.20
N ASP A 56 5.22 -11.22 5.19
CA ASP A 56 5.28 -11.57 6.61
C ASP A 56 4.56 -10.53 7.47
N GLY A 57 3.23 -10.69 7.55
CA GLY A 57 2.39 -9.77 8.30
C GLY A 57 2.70 -9.72 9.80
N VAL A 58 3.16 -10.82 10.42
CA VAL A 58 3.45 -10.86 11.87
C VAL A 58 4.68 -10.03 12.17
N SER A 59 5.74 -10.19 11.40
CA SER A 59 6.96 -9.42 11.57
C SER A 59 6.74 -7.93 11.29
N GLU A 60 5.98 -7.58 10.25
CA GLU A 60 5.64 -6.18 9.99
C GLU A 60 4.77 -5.58 11.10
N LEU A 61 3.77 -6.32 11.60
CA LEU A 61 2.92 -5.82 12.68
C LEU A 61 3.70 -5.66 13.99
N ARG A 62 4.71 -6.50 14.24
CA ARG A 62 5.63 -6.35 15.38
C ARG A 62 6.42 -5.05 15.29
N ARG A 63 7.01 -4.76 14.12
CA ARG A 63 7.74 -3.50 13.87
C ARG A 63 6.83 -2.29 14.08
N ILE A 64 5.60 -2.35 13.56
CA ILE A 64 4.60 -1.30 13.76
C ILE A 64 4.27 -1.13 15.23
N ALA A 65 4.03 -2.22 15.98
CA ALA A 65 3.73 -2.16 17.40
C ALA A 65 4.90 -1.57 18.21
N HIS A 66 6.13 -2.01 17.93
CA HIS A 66 7.35 -1.48 18.55
C HIS A 66 7.50 0.02 18.31
N PHE A 67 7.31 0.47 17.07
CA PHE A 67 7.37 1.88 16.69
C PHE A 67 6.37 2.75 17.48
N PHE A 68 5.18 2.23 17.76
CA PHE A 68 4.19 2.92 18.61
C PHE A 68 4.39 2.72 20.12
N GLY A 69 5.45 2.03 20.55
CA GLY A 69 5.68 1.72 21.96
C GLY A 69 4.69 0.72 22.56
N VAL A 70 4.04 -0.09 21.72
CA VAL A 70 3.04 -1.09 22.12
C VAL A 70 3.71 -2.46 22.26
N SER A 71 3.69 -3.03 23.45
CA SER A 71 4.10 -4.43 23.67
C SER A 71 2.95 -5.38 23.33
N ALA A 72 3.18 -6.29 22.38
CA ALA A 72 2.23 -7.33 22.00
C ALA A 72 2.95 -8.67 21.85
N SER A 73 2.33 -9.75 22.32
CA SER A 73 2.84 -11.10 22.09
C SER A 73 2.57 -11.55 20.66
N ASP A 74 3.34 -12.52 20.17
CA ASP A 74 3.14 -13.11 18.84
C ASP A 74 1.72 -13.67 18.66
N ALA A 75 1.12 -14.23 19.71
CA ALA A 75 -0.26 -14.70 19.68
C ALA A 75 -1.26 -13.55 19.46
N THR A 76 -1.05 -12.39 20.11
CA THR A 76 -1.88 -11.20 19.92
C THR A 76 -1.71 -10.62 18.51
N LEU A 77 -0.48 -10.56 18.01
CA LEU A 77 -0.18 -10.09 16.65
C LEU A 77 -0.83 -10.99 15.59
N ALA A 78 -0.72 -12.32 15.75
CA ALA A 78 -1.35 -13.28 14.86
C ALA A 78 -2.88 -13.16 14.87
N ALA A 79 -3.50 -13.00 16.05
CA ALA A 79 -4.93 -12.78 16.18
C ALA A 79 -5.39 -11.46 15.53
N ALA A 80 -4.59 -10.39 15.66
CA ALA A 80 -4.87 -9.12 15.01
C ALA A 80 -4.85 -9.24 13.48
N LEU A 81 -3.86 -9.96 12.92
CA LEU A 81 -3.78 -10.24 11.48
C LEU A 81 -4.93 -11.09 10.97
N GLU A 82 -5.32 -12.14 11.70
CA GLU A 82 -6.46 -12.99 11.34
C GLU A 82 -7.77 -12.18 11.33
N ARG A 83 -7.91 -11.22 12.25
CA ARG A 83 -9.07 -10.30 12.29
C ARG A 83 -9.06 -9.26 11.18
N SER A 84 -7.89 -8.81 10.73
CA SER A 84 -7.73 -7.84 9.64
C SER A 84 -7.50 -8.47 8.27
N ALA A 85 -7.57 -9.80 8.17
CA ALA A 85 -7.36 -10.52 6.93
C ALA A 85 -8.35 -10.08 5.84
N PHE A 86 -7.85 -9.97 4.61
CA PHE A 86 -8.63 -9.50 3.46
C PHE A 86 -9.96 -10.23 3.31
N ALA A 87 -9.98 -11.57 3.36
CA ALA A 87 -11.19 -12.38 3.21
C ALA A 87 -12.26 -12.03 4.26
N LYS A 88 -11.83 -11.78 5.50
CA LYS A 88 -12.72 -11.45 6.62
C LYS A 88 -13.32 -10.05 6.46
N LEU A 89 -12.47 -9.06 6.14
CA LEU A 89 -12.93 -7.70 5.88
C LEU A 89 -13.84 -7.62 4.64
N ARG A 90 -13.52 -8.38 3.60
CA ARG A 90 -14.33 -8.50 2.39
C ARG A 90 -15.72 -9.09 2.68
N SER A 91 -15.78 -10.20 3.41
CA SER A 91 -17.04 -10.85 3.79
C SER A 91 -17.91 -9.92 4.66
N GLN A 92 -17.29 -9.17 5.59
CA GLN A 92 -17.98 -8.17 6.40
C GLN A 92 -18.55 -7.03 5.54
N GLU A 93 -17.79 -6.55 4.54
CA GLU A 93 -18.26 -5.53 3.61
C GLU A 93 -19.45 -6.02 2.78
N GLU A 94 -19.38 -7.24 2.25
CA GLU A 94 -20.47 -7.86 1.46
C GLU A 94 -21.76 -7.98 2.28
N THR A 95 -21.64 -8.44 3.52
CA THR A 95 -22.77 -8.57 4.44
C THR A 95 -23.42 -7.23 4.74
N ARG A 96 -22.62 -6.17 4.92
CA ARG A 96 -23.14 -4.82 5.24
C ARG A 96 -23.74 -4.10 4.03
N ARG A 97 -23.21 -4.34 2.83
CA ARG A 97 -23.60 -3.59 1.61
C ARG A 97 -24.69 -4.25 0.77
N GLY A 98 -25.06 -5.50 1.06
CA GLY A 98 -26.17 -6.16 0.37
C GLY A 98 -25.97 -6.32 -1.14
N GLY A 99 -24.73 -6.51 -1.61
CA GLY A 99 -24.44 -6.86 -3.01
C GLY A 99 -24.11 -5.70 -3.97
N SER A 100 -23.68 -4.53 -3.49
CA SER A 100 -23.21 -3.46 -4.38
C SER A 100 -21.95 -3.86 -5.16
N GLU A 101 -21.84 -3.51 -6.45
CA GLU A 101 -20.64 -3.81 -7.28
C GLU A 101 -19.38 -2.98 -6.89
N GLU A 102 -19.56 -1.83 -6.24
CA GLU A 102 -18.45 -0.99 -5.78
C GLU A 102 -17.98 -1.42 -4.38
N TYR A 103 -16.95 -2.26 -4.32
CA TYR A 103 -16.35 -2.69 -3.06
C TYR A 103 -15.06 -1.93 -2.74
N PHE A 104 -14.85 -1.61 -1.46
CA PHE A 104 -13.57 -1.10 -0.96
C PHE A 104 -12.50 -2.18 -1.00
N PHE A 105 -12.81 -3.39 -0.53
CA PHE A 105 -11.89 -4.53 -0.52
C PHE A 105 -11.94 -5.29 -1.85
N ARG A 106 -11.32 -4.79 -2.92
CA ARG A 106 -11.52 -5.36 -4.28
C ARG A 106 -10.83 -6.73 -4.53
N LYS A 107 -9.50 -6.80 -4.46
CA LYS A 107 -8.71 -8.01 -4.81
C LYS A 107 -7.73 -8.47 -3.74
N GLY A 108 -7.24 -7.55 -2.89
CA GLY A 108 -6.36 -7.90 -1.77
C GLY A 108 -5.06 -8.61 -2.15
N LYS A 109 -4.50 -8.35 -3.34
CA LYS A 109 -3.29 -9.03 -3.84
C LYS A 109 -2.39 -8.08 -4.61
N SER A 110 -1.08 -8.29 -4.51
CA SER A 110 -0.07 -7.58 -5.31
C SER A 110 -0.07 -8.05 -6.77
N GLY A 111 0.48 -7.23 -7.67
CA GLY A 111 0.70 -7.58 -9.07
C GLY A 111 -0.53 -7.57 -9.98
N SER A 112 -1.71 -7.16 -9.49
CA SER A 112 -2.94 -7.07 -10.31
C SER A 112 -2.80 -6.10 -11.49
N ALA A 113 -1.88 -5.12 -11.40
CA ALA A 113 -1.58 -4.18 -12.48
C ALA A 113 -1.23 -4.87 -13.81
N LYS A 114 -0.56 -6.04 -13.77
CA LYS A 114 -0.20 -6.82 -14.97
C LYS A 114 -1.41 -7.32 -15.76
N GLN A 115 -2.59 -7.42 -15.13
CA GLN A 115 -3.84 -7.81 -15.78
C GLN A 115 -4.72 -6.62 -16.15
N GLU A 116 -4.38 -5.41 -15.71
CA GLU A 116 -5.27 -4.24 -15.75
C GLU A 116 -4.71 -3.08 -16.58
N LEU A 117 -3.39 -3.04 -16.79
CA LEU A 117 -2.72 -1.97 -17.50
C LEU A 117 -2.12 -2.48 -18.81
N SER A 118 -2.02 -1.60 -19.80
CA SER A 118 -1.30 -1.90 -21.03
C SER A 118 0.19 -2.08 -20.75
N ARG A 119 0.87 -2.81 -21.63
CA ARG A 119 2.32 -3.04 -21.53
C ARG A 119 3.09 -1.71 -21.55
N GLU A 120 2.70 -0.80 -22.42
CA GLU A 120 3.32 0.52 -22.57
C GLU A 120 3.17 1.35 -21.28
N THR A 121 1.99 1.29 -20.64
CA THR A 121 1.78 1.95 -19.35
C THR A 121 2.64 1.33 -18.27
N LEU A 122 2.71 0.00 -18.18
CA LEU A 122 3.56 -0.69 -17.20
C LEU A 122 5.03 -0.31 -17.35
N GLU A 123 5.56 -0.34 -18.58
CA GLU A 123 6.94 0.05 -18.87
C GLU A 123 7.21 1.50 -18.47
N MET A 124 6.30 2.43 -18.81
CA MET A 124 6.42 3.84 -18.42
C MET A 124 6.41 4.02 -16.89
N LEU A 125 5.48 3.35 -16.19
CA LEU A 125 5.39 3.40 -14.74
C LEU A 125 6.68 2.89 -14.09
N SER A 126 7.19 1.74 -14.52
CA SER A 126 8.48 1.22 -14.05
C SER A 126 9.60 2.23 -14.29
N MET A 127 9.70 2.79 -15.49
CA MET A 127 10.74 3.76 -15.82
C MET A 127 10.74 5.01 -14.91
N LYS A 128 9.57 5.44 -14.44
CA LYS A 128 9.42 6.60 -13.56
C LYS A 128 9.52 6.28 -12.06
N ALA A 129 8.98 5.13 -11.64
CA ALA A 129 8.73 4.84 -10.23
C ALA A 129 9.76 3.89 -9.61
N GLU A 130 10.42 3.03 -10.40
CA GLU A 130 11.28 1.96 -9.88
C GLU A 130 12.39 2.49 -8.98
N GLY A 131 13.09 3.55 -9.42
CA GLY A 131 14.19 4.12 -8.64
C GLY A 131 13.76 4.64 -7.26
N ALA A 132 12.62 5.32 -7.18
CA ALA A 132 12.08 5.81 -5.91
C ALA A 132 11.63 4.65 -5.02
N TYR A 133 10.99 3.64 -5.61
CA TYR A 133 10.52 2.47 -4.89
C TYR A 133 11.68 1.63 -4.32
N GLN A 134 12.74 1.39 -5.11
CA GLN A 134 13.92 0.66 -4.65
C GLN A 134 14.62 1.36 -3.49
N ARG A 135 14.75 2.69 -3.51
CA ARG A 135 15.31 3.43 -2.37
C ARG A 135 14.50 3.24 -1.09
N VAL A 136 13.18 3.18 -1.19
CA VAL A 136 12.31 2.89 -0.04
C VAL A 136 12.51 1.46 0.45
N LEU A 137 12.56 0.48 -0.44
CA LEU A 137 12.80 -0.92 -0.05
C LEU A 137 14.15 -1.07 0.67
N THR A 138 15.22 -0.45 0.15
CA THR A 138 16.53 -0.43 0.81
C THR A 138 16.45 0.20 2.21
N ALA A 139 15.71 1.30 2.38
CA ALA A 139 15.54 1.93 3.69
C ALA A 139 14.76 1.03 4.67
N ILE A 140 13.72 0.34 4.19
CA ILE A 140 12.96 -0.63 4.98
C ILE A 140 13.89 -1.77 5.44
N GLU A 141 14.67 -2.34 4.54
CA GLU A 141 15.61 -3.43 4.86
C GLU A 141 16.70 -2.99 5.85
N ALA A 142 17.23 -1.77 5.70
CA ALA A 142 18.18 -1.21 6.64
C ALA A 142 17.56 -1.07 8.05
N SER A 143 16.31 -0.61 8.15
CA SER A 143 15.60 -0.49 9.43
C SER A 143 15.36 -1.84 10.12
N ARG A 144 15.23 -2.93 9.36
CA ARG A 144 15.05 -4.29 9.89
C ARG A 144 16.35 -4.91 10.40
N SER A 145 17.50 -4.45 9.91
CA SER A 145 18.82 -5.01 10.25
C SER A 145 19.47 -4.30 11.45
N GLY A 146 18.89 -3.19 11.90
CA GLY A 146 19.35 -2.40 13.04
C GLY A 146 18.56 -2.62 14.34
N GLU A 147 17.56 -3.50 14.33
CA GLU A 147 16.88 -4.05 15.52
C GLU A 147 17.61 -5.29 16.04
#